data_AF-A0A2D1KKE2-F1
#
_entry.id   AF-A0A2D1KKE2-F1
#
_cell.length_a   1.000
_cell.length_b   1.000
_cell.length_c   1.000
_cell.angle_alpha   90.00
_cell.angle_beta   90.00
_cell.angle_gamma   90.00
#
_symmetry.space_group_name_H-M   'P 1'
#
loop_
_entity.id
_entity.type
_entity.pdbx_description
1 polymer ?
#
loop_
_entity_poly.entity_id
_entity_poly.type
_entity_poly.pdbx_seq_one_letter_code
_entity_poly.pdbx_strand_id
1 'polypeptide(L)'
;MRRATIILTLLITGCLLALGLTTTQAADHDLTNNTKPNFWVLSDPHFIAPSLHDQQAAFKQITQTAAGKDLTDQPVALHALVQTALKKRPTAVIITGDVTFNGELASAKSLARRLRPLQKAGIHLLIIPGNHDINDGWARKFSGKQQSPTPQISPSAWRQIFADGYQNACAVDNDSLSYAVNLNKRYRLLLLDDNTYPAHTSTDAPNTGGKLKQSTLLWLEGQLHSAKAAGQQTLVFTHHNLYAHSMMKQGWVLDNAATLRHILNRYHVPVLFSGHIHAQDIMAAPKQKHATIEIVSGSFSMTPASYGVVTLTPHQLHYQTRQLKLTPYLTAKQRQQPSLVHYQRHLKKLFQQMNDNMVAQHINANHRLTKQQANVEINFLINANWRFETGNDFMTAQQLAKLKQTSGYKLAAHDSQLSGPLGTLNGDHNLPDHHLTLRY
;
A
#
# COMPACT_ATOMS: atom_id res chain seq x y z
N MET A 1 -23.05 41.30 -46.09
CA MET A 1 -22.43 39.95 -46.01
C MET A 1 -21.38 39.76 -44.89
N ARG A 2 -20.99 40.76 -44.08
CA ARG A 2 -19.97 40.59 -43.00
C ARG A 2 -20.52 40.48 -41.56
N ARG A 3 -21.83 40.65 -41.33
CA ARG A 3 -22.44 40.54 -39.98
C ARG A 3 -23.06 39.16 -39.68
N ALA A 4 -23.44 38.40 -40.70
CA ALA A 4 -24.02 37.06 -40.53
C ALA A 4 -22.98 35.98 -40.15
N THR A 5 -21.72 36.14 -40.59
CA THR A 5 -20.66 35.16 -40.35
C THR A 5 -20.14 35.20 -38.91
N ILE A 6 -20.16 36.36 -38.23
CA ILE A 6 -19.65 36.49 -36.86
C ILE A 6 -20.61 35.89 -35.82
N ILE A 7 -21.93 35.98 -36.07
CA ILE A 7 -22.96 35.40 -35.19
C ILE A 7 -22.97 33.87 -35.31
N LEU A 8 -22.73 33.32 -36.51
CA LEU A 8 -22.67 31.87 -36.71
C LEU A 8 -21.43 31.24 -36.06
N THR A 9 -20.27 31.92 -36.08
CA THR A 9 -19.07 31.43 -35.39
C THR A 9 -19.26 31.44 -33.87
N LEU A 10 -19.86 32.49 -33.28
CA LEU A 10 -20.12 32.56 -31.83
C LEU A 10 -21.12 31.50 -31.33
N LEU A 11 -22.12 31.14 -32.14
CA LEU A 11 -23.07 30.06 -31.82
C LEU A 11 -22.45 28.67 -31.91
N ILE A 12 -21.51 28.45 -32.84
CA ILE A 12 -20.80 27.17 -32.98
C ILE A 12 -19.76 26.98 -31.87
N THR A 13 -19.05 28.04 -31.45
CA THR A 13 -18.14 27.95 -30.28
C THR A 13 -18.91 27.80 -28.96
N GLY A 14 -20.08 28.42 -28.84
CA GLY A 14 -20.97 28.25 -27.68
C GLY A 14 -21.55 26.83 -27.54
N CYS A 15 -21.95 26.21 -28.65
CA CYS A 15 -22.43 24.82 -28.65
C CYS A 15 -21.30 23.80 -28.41
N LEU A 16 -20.08 24.03 -28.91
CA LEU A 16 -18.94 23.15 -28.65
C LEU A 16 -18.42 23.21 -27.20
N LEU A 17 -18.55 24.36 -26.52
CA LEU A 17 -18.28 24.48 -25.09
C LEU A 17 -19.37 23.86 -24.22
N ALA A 18 -20.62 23.81 -24.69
CA ALA A 18 -21.72 23.14 -23.98
C ALA A 18 -21.73 21.60 -24.17
N LEU A 19 -21.19 21.10 -25.28
CA LEU A 19 -21.09 19.66 -25.56
C LEU A 19 -19.86 18.99 -24.92
N GLY A 20 -18.86 19.76 -24.45
CA GLY A 20 -17.64 19.25 -23.81
C GLY A 20 -17.67 19.12 -22.28
N LEU A 21 -18.78 19.50 -21.62
CA LEU A 21 -18.94 19.47 -20.16
C LEU A 21 -20.16 18.67 -19.71
N THR A 22 -20.52 17.63 -20.46
CA THR A 22 -21.36 16.56 -19.90
C THR A 22 -20.44 15.55 -19.22
N THR A 23 -19.82 15.95 -18.12
CA THR A 23 -19.48 14.96 -17.10
C THR A 23 -20.81 14.35 -16.69
N THR A 24 -21.03 13.09 -17.04
CA THR A 24 -22.09 12.30 -16.42
C THR A 24 -21.77 12.33 -14.93
N GLN A 25 -22.46 13.20 -14.20
CA GLN A 25 -22.34 13.30 -12.76
C GLN A 25 -22.92 11.99 -12.25
N ALA A 26 -22.05 11.03 -11.96
CA ALA A 26 -22.44 9.78 -11.31
C ALA A 26 -23.28 10.16 -10.09
N ALA A 27 -24.40 9.46 -9.90
CA ALA A 27 -25.30 9.75 -8.79
C ALA A 27 -24.50 9.81 -7.48
N ASP A 28 -24.64 10.91 -6.74
CA ASP A 28 -23.90 11.21 -5.51
C ASP A 28 -24.33 10.20 -4.43
N HIS A 29 -23.70 9.02 -4.43
CA HIS A 29 -24.07 7.89 -3.58
C HIS A 29 -23.05 7.70 -2.46
N ASP A 30 -23.54 7.72 -1.22
CA ASP A 30 -22.77 7.37 -0.03
C ASP A 30 -22.62 5.85 0.09
N LEU A 31 -21.41 5.33 0.33
CA LEU A 31 -21.21 3.90 0.61
C LEU A 31 -22.00 3.43 1.84
N THR A 32 -22.26 4.31 2.80
CA THR A 32 -23.11 4.02 3.95
C THR A 32 -23.76 5.27 4.53
N ASN A 33 -24.96 5.10 5.10
CA ASN A 33 -25.62 6.11 5.93
C ASN A 33 -25.17 6.07 7.40
N ASN A 34 -24.29 5.15 7.78
CA ASN A 34 -23.81 5.03 9.15
C ASN A 34 -22.96 6.26 9.52
N THR A 35 -23.29 6.91 10.64
CA THR A 35 -22.55 8.05 11.19
C THR A 35 -21.25 7.66 11.89
N LYS A 36 -21.09 6.36 12.18
CA LYS A 36 -19.87 5.76 12.72
C LYS A 36 -19.32 4.68 11.78
N PRO A 37 -18.96 5.02 10.52
CA PRO A 37 -18.49 4.03 9.58
C PRO A 37 -17.12 3.50 10.03
N ASN A 38 -16.80 2.29 9.60
CA ASN A 38 -15.45 1.76 9.74
C ASN A 38 -15.02 1.11 8.43
N PHE A 39 -13.73 1.18 8.14
CA PHE A 39 -13.14 0.51 6.99
C PHE A 39 -11.81 -0.14 7.39
N TRP A 40 -11.39 -1.11 6.60
CA TRP A 40 -10.07 -1.72 6.75
C TRP A 40 -9.15 -1.20 5.66
N VAL A 41 -7.88 -1.04 5.98
CA VAL A 41 -6.84 -0.64 5.04
C VAL A 41 -5.69 -1.64 5.13
N LEU A 42 -5.21 -2.10 3.99
CA LEU A 42 -4.00 -2.93 3.89
C LEU A 42 -3.25 -2.54 2.61
N SER A 43 -2.02 -3.00 2.50
CA SER A 43 -1.19 -2.73 1.33
C SER A 43 -0.36 -3.93 0.94
N ASP A 44 0.14 -3.91 -0.28
CA ASP A 44 1.20 -4.80 -0.77
C ASP A 44 0.90 -6.29 -0.53
N PRO A 45 -0.30 -6.80 -0.91
CA PRO A 45 -0.52 -8.23 -0.88
C PRO A 45 0.36 -8.97 -1.89
N HIS A 46 0.90 -8.35 -2.95
CA HIS A 46 1.85 -9.01 -3.87
C HIS A 46 1.37 -10.39 -4.35
N PHE A 47 0.08 -10.50 -4.71
CA PHE A 47 -0.54 -11.80 -4.92
C PHE A 47 -0.11 -12.43 -6.24
N ILE A 48 0.33 -13.69 -6.19
CA ILE A 48 0.50 -14.55 -7.36
C ILE A 48 -0.56 -15.65 -7.39
N ALA A 49 -1.25 -15.80 -8.52
CA ALA A 49 -2.27 -16.84 -8.67
C ALA A 49 -1.66 -18.25 -8.66
N PRO A 50 -2.28 -19.22 -7.94
CA PRO A 50 -1.87 -20.63 -8.01
C PRO A 50 -1.88 -21.25 -9.42
N SER A 51 -2.58 -20.65 -10.38
CA SER A 51 -2.56 -21.08 -11.78
C SER A 51 -1.29 -20.68 -12.55
N LEU A 52 -0.44 -19.82 -11.96
CA LEU A 52 0.78 -19.32 -12.58
C LEU A 52 2.03 -20.02 -12.06
N HIS A 53 1.91 -20.99 -11.15
CA HIS A 53 3.05 -21.73 -10.65
C HIS A 53 2.68 -23.16 -10.29
N ASP A 54 3.62 -24.07 -10.45
CA ASP A 54 3.47 -25.50 -10.13
C ASP A 54 4.25 -25.92 -8.87
N GLN A 55 4.80 -24.94 -8.14
CA GLN A 55 5.63 -25.14 -6.95
C GLN A 55 6.92 -25.97 -7.20
N GLN A 56 7.37 -26.08 -8.45
CA GLN A 56 8.62 -26.74 -8.79
C GLN A 56 9.82 -25.77 -8.72
N ALA A 57 10.94 -26.13 -9.35
CA ALA A 57 12.23 -25.48 -9.18
C ALA A 57 12.20 -23.97 -9.49
N ALA A 58 11.57 -23.55 -10.58
CA ALA A 58 11.52 -22.13 -10.96
C ALA A 58 10.72 -21.31 -9.94
N PHE A 59 9.60 -21.82 -9.45
CA PHE A 59 8.82 -21.12 -8.42
C PHE A 59 9.57 -21.08 -7.08
N LYS A 60 10.20 -22.20 -6.68
CA LYS A 60 11.03 -22.23 -5.47
C LYS A 60 12.18 -21.22 -5.54
N GLN A 61 12.79 -21.05 -6.70
CA GLN A 61 13.84 -20.06 -6.89
C GLN A 61 13.32 -18.62 -6.69
N ILE A 62 12.21 -18.24 -7.33
CA ILE A 62 11.67 -16.88 -7.16
C ILE A 62 11.21 -16.62 -5.72
N THR A 63 10.68 -17.63 -5.01
CA THR A 63 10.30 -17.47 -3.59
C THR A 63 11.50 -17.16 -2.68
N GLN A 64 12.71 -17.62 -3.03
CA GLN A 64 13.92 -17.32 -2.27
C GLN A 64 14.40 -15.88 -2.46
N THR A 65 14.01 -15.23 -3.55
CA THR A 65 14.37 -13.85 -3.88
C THR A 65 13.19 -12.89 -3.72
N ALA A 66 12.07 -13.33 -3.14
CA ALA A 66 10.83 -12.55 -3.01
C ALA A 66 10.86 -11.55 -1.83
N ALA A 67 12.03 -11.21 -1.29
CA ALA A 67 12.20 -10.26 -0.20
C ALA A 67 11.26 -10.52 1.00
N GLY A 68 11.21 -11.76 1.50
CA GLY A 68 10.44 -12.11 2.71
C GLY A 68 8.92 -12.24 2.52
N LYS A 69 8.40 -12.03 1.30
CA LYS A 69 6.99 -12.22 0.97
C LYS A 69 6.58 -13.69 1.01
N ASP A 70 5.44 -13.97 1.62
CA ASP A 70 4.77 -15.27 1.49
C ASP A 70 3.99 -15.36 0.18
N LEU A 71 4.58 -16.03 -0.80
CA LEU A 71 3.93 -16.29 -2.09
C LEU A 71 3.17 -17.63 -2.12
N THR A 72 3.27 -18.45 -1.07
CA THR A 72 2.74 -19.83 -1.08
C THR A 72 1.45 -19.97 -0.29
N ASP A 73 1.43 -19.47 0.95
CA ASP A 73 0.32 -19.65 1.89
C ASP A 73 -0.70 -18.49 1.84
N GLN A 74 -0.40 -17.45 1.07
CA GLN A 74 -1.25 -16.28 0.90
C GLN A 74 -2.69 -16.55 0.43
N PRO A 75 -3.00 -17.54 -0.44
CA PRO A 75 -4.38 -17.92 -0.72
C PRO A 75 -5.20 -18.24 0.54
N VAL A 76 -4.56 -18.79 1.57
CA VAL A 76 -5.16 -19.08 2.89
C VAL A 76 -5.28 -17.80 3.72
N ALA A 77 -4.26 -16.96 3.72
CA ALA A 77 -4.30 -15.65 4.38
C ALA A 77 -5.44 -14.76 3.85
N LEU A 78 -5.59 -14.65 2.52
CA LEU A 78 -6.68 -13.92 1.89
C LEU A 78 -8.05 -14.51 2.22
N HIS A 79 -8.17 -15.85 2.28
CA HIS A 79 -9.40 -16.48 2.73
C HIS A 79 -9.75 -16.08 4.17
N ALA A 80 -8.76 -16.12 5.08
CA ALA A 80 -8.95 -15.70 6.47
C ALA A 80 -9.32 -14.20 6.59
N LEU A 81 -8.71 -13.33 5.77
CA LEU A 81 -9.07 -11.91 5.70
C LEU A 81 -10.54 -11.74 5.29
N VAL A 82 -10.96 -12.41 4.22
CA VAL A 82 -12.34 -12.38 3.72
C VAL A 82 -13.32 -12.89 4.77
N GLN A 83 -13.06 -14.04 5.40
CA GLN A 83 -13.94 -14.56 6.45
C GLN A 83 -14.02 -13.63 7.67
N THR A 84 -12.90 -13.03 8.06
CA THR A 84 -12.88 -12.06 9.17
C THR A 84 -13.68 -10.82 8.81
N ALA A 85 -13.53 -10.28 7.59
CA ALA A 85 -14.28 -9.12 7.12
C ALA A 85 -15.78 -9.43 7.00
N LEU A 86 -16.17 -10.61 6.50
CA LEU A 86 -17.57 -11.03 6.47
C LEU A 86 -18.21 -11.05 7.86
N LYS A 87 -17.46 -11.49 8.88
CA LYS A 87 -17.92 -11.49 10.27
C LYS A 87 -17.97 -10.08 10.89
N LYS A 88 -16.99 -9.23 10.58
CA LYS A 88 -16.84 -7.90 11.19
C LYS A 88 -17.62 -6.80 10.48
N ARG A 89 -18.01 -7.04 9.22
CA ARG A 89 -18.85 -6.16 8.40
C ARG A 89 -18.34 -4.71 8.34
N PRO A 90 -17.06 -4.46 7.99
CA PRO A 90 -16.64 -3.10 7.70
C PRO A 90 -17.42 -2.54 6.50
N THR A 91 -17.55 -1.23 6.41
CA THR A 91 -18.16 -0.56 5.24
C THR A 91 -17.35 -0.84 3.97
N ALA A 92 -16.01 -0.80 4.10
CA ALA A 92 -15.10 -1.04 2.98
C ALA A 92 -13.82 -1.75 3.42
N VAL A 93 -13.18 -2.43 2.48
CA VAL A 93 -11.79 -2.87 2.54
C VAL A 93 -11.01 -2.14 1.45
N ILE A 94 -9.94 -1.46 1.86
CA ILE A 94 -9.12 -0.62 1.01
C ILE A 94 -7.75 -1.27 0.81
N ILE A 95 -7.26 -1.34 -0.44
CA ILE A 95 -5.91 -1.84 -0.75
C ILE A 95 -5.11 -0.74 -1.46
N THR A 96 -4.01 -0.31 -0.85
CA THR A 96 -3.19 0.84 -1.28
C THR A 96 -2.04 0.47 -2.22
N GLY A 97 -2.31 -0.42 -3.18
CA GLY A 97 -1.33 -0.80 -4.20
C GLY A 97 -0.60 -2.11 -3.96
N ASP A 98 0.23 -2.44 -4.95
CA ASP A 98 0.99 -3.68 -5.11
C ASP A 98 0.12 -4.92 -4.87
N VAL A 99 -0.98 -4.93 -5.60
CA VAL A 99 -2.07 -5.88 -5.45
C VAL A 99 -1.67 -7.25 -5.97
N THR A 100 -0.85 -7.29 -7.02
CA THR A 100 -0.29 -8.48 -7.64
C THR A 100 1.22 -8.56 -7.45
N PHE A 101 1.81 -9.74 -7.65
CA PHE A 101 3.25 -9.92 -7.43
C PHE A 101 4.09 -9.13 -8.45
N ASN A 102 3.79 -9.26 -9.75
CA ASN A 102 4.41 -8.47 -10.83
C ASN A 102 3.42 -8.25 -11.99
N GLY A 103 2.19 -7.83 -11.69
CA GLY A 103 1.27 -7.33 -12.71
C GLY A 103 0.61 -8.40 -13.56
N GLU A 104 0.53 -9.65 -13.09
CA GLU A 104 -0.06 -10.72 -13.89
C GLU A 104 -1.60 -10.62 -13.90
N LEU A 105 -2.18 -10.59 -15.10
CA LEU A 105 -3.63 -10.50 -15.28
C LEU A 105 -4.40 -11.64 -14.60
N ALA A 106 -3.81 -12.84 -14.58
CA ALA A 106 -4.40 -13.99 -13.91
C ALA A 106 -4.39 -13.84 -12.38
N SER A 107 -3.36 -13.21 -11.82
CA SER A 107 -3.26 -12.86 -10.40
C SER A 107 -4.37 -11.90 -9.99
N ALA A 108 -4.53 -10.77 -10.69
CA ALA A 108 -5.59 -9.80 -10.41
C ALA A 108 -6.99 -10.43 -10.50
N LYS A 109 -7.27 -11.19 -11.57
CA LYS A 109 -8.56 -11.91 -11.72
C LYS A 109 -8.79 -12.92 -10.60
N SER A 110 -7.76 -13.64 -10.17
CA SER A 110 -7.85 -14.60 -9.07
C SER A 110 -8.11 -13.90 -7.73
N LEU A 111 -7.42 -12.81 -7.45
CA LEU A 111 -7.63 -12.02 -6.24
C LEU A 111 -9.04 -11.43 -6.20
N ALA A 112 -9.50 -10.80 -7.29
CA ALA A 112 -10.86 -10.25 -7.36
C ALA A 112 -11.94 -11.32 -7.13
N ARG A 113 -11.76 -12.55 -7.65
CA ARG A 113 -12.66 -13.67 -7.35
C ARG A 113 -12.66 -14.05 -5.87
N ARG A 114 -11.50 -14.03 -5.21
CA ARG A 114 -11.36 -14.35 -3.78
C ARG A 114 -12.01 -13.29 -2.89
N LEU A 115 -11.95 -12.02 -3.28
CA LEU A 115 -12.55 -10.89 -2.54
C LEU A 115 -14.05 -10.71 -2.83
N ARG A 116 -14.56 -11.23 -3.94
CA ARG A 116 -15.98 -11.15 -4.35
C ARG A 116 -17.02 -11.45 -3.25
N PRO A 117 -16.82 -12.40 -2.32
CA PRO A 117 -17.77 -12.60 -1.23
C PRO A 117 -18.03 -11.33 -0.39
N LEU A 118 -17.04 -10.44 -0.24
CA LEU A 118 -17.19 -9.17 0.47
C LEU A 118 -18.20 -8.26 -0.22
N GLN A 119 -18.03 -8.09 -1.53
CA GLN A 119 -18.92 -7.26 -2.37
C GLN A 119 -20.36 -7.79 -2.36
N LYS A 120 -20.53 -9.12 -2.49
CA LYS A 120 -21.86 -9.76 -2.39
C LYS A 120 -22.53 -9.52 -1.04
N ALA A 121 -21.74 -9.28 -0.01
CA ALA A 121 -22.24 -8.96 1.32
C ALA A 121 -22.46 -7.45 1.51
N GLY A 122 -22.17 -6.59 0.53
CA GLY A 122 -22.25 -5.13 0.66
C GLY A 122 -21.07 -4.51 1.42
N ILE A 123 -19.92 -5.20 1.45
CA ILE A 123 -18.64 -4.64 1.90
C ILE A 123 -17.90 -4.20 0.64
N HIS A 124 -17.67 -2.90 0.48
CA HIS A 124 -17.06 -2.35 -0.73
C HIS A 124 -15.55 -2.65 -0.80
N LEU A 125 -15.04 -2.86 -2.01
CA LEU A 125 -13.61 -2.98 -2.30
C LEU A 125 -13.10 -1.70 -2.97
N LEU A 126 -12.22 -0.98 -2.30
CA LEU A 126 -11.64 0.25 -2.84
C LEU A 126 -10.13 0.03 -3.03
N ILE A 127 -9.71 -0.19 -4.27
CA ILE A 127 -8.36 -0.65 -4.60
C ILE A 127 -7.71 0.35 -5.56
N ILE A 128 -6.45 0.72 -5.30
CA ILE A 128 -5.56 1.48 -6.19
C ILE A 128 -4.36 0.62 -6.57
N PRO A 129 -3.73 0.85 -7.74
CA PRO A 129 -2.55 0.11 -8.15
C PRO A 129 -1.31 0.55 -7.36
N GLY A 130 -0.32 -0.32 -7.28
CA GLY A 130 1.06 0.04 -6.94
C GLY A 130 1.98 -0.11 -8.15
N ASN A 131 3.28 0.03 -7.93
CA ASN A 131 4.25 0.07 -9.01
C ASN A 131 4.41 -1.28 -9.72
N HIS A 132 4.00 -2.39 -9.09
CA HIS A 132 4.04 -3.73 -9.65
C HIS A 132 2.79 -4.14 -10.43
N ASP A 133 1.75 -3.30 -10.52
CA ASP A 133 0.45 -3.78 -11.00
C ASP A 133 0.22 -3.58 -12.51
N ILE A 134 0.56 -2.42 -13.06
CA ILE A 134 0.12 -2.02 -14.40
C ILE A 134 1.25 -2.15 -15.41
N ASN A 135 1.00 -2.90 -16.50
CA ASN A 135 1.94 -3.12 -17.60
C ASN A 135 3.36 -3.51 -17.13
N ASP A 136 3.45 -4.30 -16.05
CA ASP A 136 4.71 -4.72 -15.45
C ASP A 136 5.44 -5.76 -16.32
N GLY A 137 6.64 -5.42 -16.79
CA GLY A 137 7.44 -6.30 -17.63
C GLY A 137 7.99 -7.55 -16.92
N TRP A 138 7.85 -7.64 -15.60
CA TRP A 138 8.19 -8.80 -14.77
C TRP A 138 7.06 -9.82 -14.63
N ALA A 139 5.89 -9.62 -15.27
CA ALA A 139 4.81 -10.61 -15.24
C ALA A 139 5.27 -11.99 -15.76
N ARG A 140 5.35 -13.00 -14.88
CA ARG A 140 5.81 -14.35 -15.22
C ARG A 140 4.88 -15.45 -14.70
N LYS A 141 4.91 -16.59 -15.38
CA LYS A 141 4.47 -17.89 -14.87
C LYS A 141 5.66 -18.83 -14.73
N PHE A 142 5.57 -19.77 -13.80
CA PHE A 142 6.64 -20.68 -13.39
C PHE A 142 6.20 -22.14 -13.60
N SER A 143 6.96 -22.91 -14.38
CA SER A 143 6.67 -24.32 -14.67
C SER A 143 7.96 -25.12 -14.76
N GLY A 144 8.06 -26.19 -13.97
CA GLY A 144 9.25 -27.02 -13.85
C GLY A 144 10.48 -26.18 -13.47
N LYS A 145 11.40 -26.04 -14.42
CA LYS A 145 12.67 -25.29 -14.28
C LYS A 145 12.67 -23.94 -15.00
N GLN A 146 11.54 -23.54 -15.60
CA GLN A 146 11.47 -22.34 -16.44
C GLN A 146 10.48 -21.30 -15.91
N GLN A 147 10.80 -20.04 -16.19
CA GLN A 147 9.86 -18.93 -16.13
C GLN A 147 9.55 -18.44 -17.54
N SER A 148 8.33 -18.01 -17.79
CA SER A 148 7.90 -17.48 -19.09
C SER A 148 6.95 -16.29 -18.91
N PRO A 149 6.91 -15.34 -19.85
CA PRO A 149 5.95 -14.24 -19.81
C PRO A 149 4.50 -14.71 -19.69
N THR A 150 3.68 -13.90 -19.04
CA THR A 150 2.22 -14.08 -18.94
C THR A 150 1.54 -12.73 -19.18
N PRO A 151 0.26 -12.68 -19.59
CA PRO A 151 -0.43 -11.41 -19.84
C PRO A 151 -0.39 -10.45 -18.65
N GLN A 152 -0.10 -9.19 -18.94
CA GLN A 152 -0.04 -8.08 -17.98
C GLN A 152 -1.41 -7.42 -17.81
N ILE A 153 -1.55 -6.60 -16.76
CA ILE A 153 -2.75 -5.80 -16.50
C ILE A 153 -2.62 -4.44 -17.18
N SER A 154 -3.52 -4.12 -18.12
CA SER A 154 -3.66 -2.76 -18.64
C SER A 154 -4.48 -1.88 -17.69
N PRO A 155 -4.42 -0.54 -17.78
CA PRO A 155 -5.30 0.35 -17.02
C PRO A 155 -6.79 0.06 -17.22
N SER A 156 -7.21 -0.31 -18.44
CA SER A 156 -8.60 -0.68 -18.72
C SER A 156 -8.99 -2.00 -18.07
N ALA A 157 -8.12 -3.01 -18.10
CA ALA A 157 -8.34 -4.28 -17.42
C ALA A 157 -8.40 -4.10 -15.90
N TRP A 158 -7.57 -3.22 -15.33
CA TRP A 158 -7.60 -2.84 -13.92
C TRP A 158 -8.99 -2.33 -13.51
N ARG A 159 -9.51 -1.31 -14.21
CA ARG A 159 -10.84 -0.74 -13.94
C ARG A 159 -11.96 -1.78 -14.03
N GLN A 160 -11.85 -2.76 -14.93
CA GLN A 160 -12.84 -3.83 -15.08
C GLN A 160 -12.76 -4.88 -13.97
N ILE A 161 -11.54 -5.25 -13.56
CA ILE A 161 -11.32 -6.29 -12.54
C ILE A 161 -11.67 -5.78 -11.14
N PHE A 162 -11.27 -4.55 -10.84
CA PHE A 162 -11.48 -3.88 -9.56
C PHE A 162 -12.55 -2.78 -9.68
N ALA A 163 -13.68 -3.12 -10.30
CA ALA A 163 -14.71 -2.15 -10.69
C ALA A 163 -15.47 -1.48 -9.55
N ASP A 164 -15.50 -2.08 -8.35
CA ASP A 164 -16.35 -1.65 -7.23
C ASP A 164 -16.14 -0.19 -6.82
N GLY A 165 -14.86 0.20 -6.63
CA GLY A 165 -14.51 1.58 -6.32
C GLY A 165 -14.98 2.56 -7.40
N TYR A 166 -14.76 2.23 -8.68
CA TYR A 166 -15.18 3.06 -9.81
C TYR A 166 -16.71 3.11 -9.97
N GLN A 167 -17.42 2.02 -9.69
CA GLN A 167 -18.88 1.94 -9.78
C GLN A 167 -19.58 2.77 -8.69
N ASN A 168 -18.92 2.93 -7.53
CA ASN A 168 -19.42 3.75 -6.43
C ASN A 168 -18.73 5.12 -6.34
N ALA A 169 -17.94 5.50 -7.34
CA ALA A 169 -17.21 6.77 -7.34
C ALA A 169 -18.14 7.95 -7.60
N CYS A 170 -18.01 9.01 -6.79
CA CYS A 170 -18.63 10.31 -7.08
C CYS A 170 -17.82 11.10 -8.12
N ALA A 171 -16.54 10.76 -8.30
CA ALA A 171 -15.70 11.29 -9.38
C ALA A 171 -14.58 10.30 -9.73
N VAL A 172 -14.20 10.24 -11.01
CA VAL A 172 -13.06 9.45 -11.50
C VAL A 172 -12.13 10.40 -12.25
N ASP A 173 -10.81 10.26 -12.05
CA ASP A 173 -9.83 11.00 -12.84
C ASP A 173 -9.73 10.41 -14.25
N ASN A 174 -9.63 11.27 -15.26
CA ASN A 174 -9.55 10.85 -16.66
C ASN A 174 -8.13 10.41 -17.04
N ASP A 175 -7.12 10.93 -16.34
CA ASP A 175 -5.72 10.74 -16.72
C ASP A 175 -4.96 9.72 -15.86
N SER A 176 -5.61 9.15 -14.86
CA SER A 176 -5.03 8.13 -13.97
C SER A 176 -6.08 7.09 -13.55
N LEU A 177 -5.68 6.12 -12.74
CA LEU A 177 -6.61 5.19 -12.10
C LEU A 177 -7.23 5.74 -10.80
N SER A 178 -7.07 7.04 -10.52
CA SER A 178 -7.60 7.71 -9.32
C SER A 178 -9.13 7.88 -9.34
N TYR A 179 -9.74 7.87 -8.17
CA TYR A 179 -11.17 8.09 -7.99
C TYR A 179 -11.52 8.55 -6.58
N ALA A 180 -12.70 9.15 -6.43
CA ALA A 180 -13.25 9.67 -5.19
C ALA A 180 -14.54 8.94 -4.86
N VAL A 181 -14.73 8.55 -3.60
CA VAL A 181 -15.99 7.96 -3.10
C VAL A 181 -16.47 8.74 -1.87
N ASN A 182 -17.78 8.98 -1.77
CA ASN A 182 -18.35 9.42 -0.51
C ASN A 182 -18.53 8.20 0.40
N LEU A 183 -17.77 8.13 1.50
CA LEU A 183 -17.99 7.07 2.48
C LEU A 183 -19.34 7.26 3.16
N ASN A 184 -19.63 8.49 3.56
CA ASN A 184 -20.92 8.97 4.03
C ASN A 184 -20.99 10.51 3.89
N LYS A 185 -22.10 11.12 4.31
CA LYS A 185 -22.28 12.59 4.37
C LYS A 185 -21.17 13.40 5.06
N ARG A 186 -20.33 12.77 5.89
CA ARG A 186 -19.25 13.43 6.65
C ARG A 186 -17.86 13.17 6.06
N TYR A 187 -17.68 12.10 5.30
CA TYR A 187 -16.36 11.64 4.88
C TYR A 187 -16.30 11.34 3.39
N ARG A 188 -15.31 11.92 2.71
CA ARG A 188 -14.91 11.56 1.34
C ARG A 188 -13.56 10.87 1.36
N LEU A 189 -13.41 9.81 0.58
CA LEU A 189 -12.15 9.10 0.39
C LEU A 189 -11.62 9.42 -1.01
N LEU A 190 -10.37 9.87 -1.10
CA LEU A 190 -9.67 10.09 -2.35
C LEU A 190 -8.59 9.04 -2.53
N LEU A 191 -8.77 8.19 -3.53
CA LEU A 191 -7.90 7.08 -3.84
C LEU A 191 -7.09 7.44 -5.08
N LEU A 192 -5.79 7.64 -4.91
CA LEU A 192 -4.91 8.23 -5.91
C LEU A 192 -3.99 7.17 -6.51
N ASP A 193 -4.02 7.07 -7.84
CA ASP A 193 -3.00 6.38 -8.61
C ASP A 193 -1.82 7.33 -8.84
N ASP A 194 -0.72 7.04 -8.16
CA ASP A 194 0.50 7.84 -8.16
C ASP A 194 1.67 7.14 -8.85
N ASN A 195 1.40 6.05 -9.56
CA ASN A 195 2.42 5.21 -10.19
C ASN A 195 2.83 5.75 -11.56
N THR A 196 4.08 5.49 -11.94
CA THR A 196 4.56 5.73 -13.31
C THR A 196 4.76 4.39 -14.01
N TYR A 197 3.81 4.00 -14.86
CA TYR A 197 3.87 2.76 -15.63
C TYR A 197 3.85 3.01 -17.14
N PRO A 198 4.38 2.07 -17.96
CA PRO A 198 4.32 2.13 -19.41
C PRO A 198 2.88 2.24 -19.94
N ALA A 199 2.68 2.93 -21.07
CA ALA A 199 1.35 3.09 -21.69
C ALA A 199 0.80 1.77 -22.28
N HIS A 200 1.69 0.85 -22.63
CA HIS A 200 1.39 -0.46 -23.19
C HIS A 200 2.19 -1.54 -22.47
N THR A 201 1.90 -2.80 -22.77
CA THR A 201 2.66 -3.93 -22.21
C THR A 201 4.16 -3.75 -22.40
N SER A 202 4.94 -3.99 -21.34
CA SER A 202 6.38 -3.74 -21.31
C SER A 202 7.18 -5.02 -21.11
N THR A 203 8.48 -4.97 -21.40
CA THR A 203 9.47 -5.97 -20.94
C THR A 203 10.42 -5.39 -19.89
N ASP A 204 10.30 -4.09 -19.61
CA ASP A 204 11.14 -3.35 -18.68
C ASP A 204 10.78 -3.68 -17.24
N ALA A 205 11.73 -3.45 -16.34
CA ALA A 205 11.44 -3.45 -14.92
C ALA A 205 10.38 -2.39 -14.57
N PRO A 206 9.51 -2.65 -13.58
CA PRO A 206 8.56 -1.65 -13.11
C PRO A 206 9.34 -0.45 -12.54
N ASN A 207 8.83 0.76 -12.77
CA ASN A 207 9.41 1.95 -12.15
C ASN A 207 9.04 1.95 -10.67
N THR A 208 10.03 1.81 -9.80
CA THR A 208 9.81 1.84 -8.34
C THR A 208 9.23 3.17 -7.85
N GLY A 209 9.55 4.28 -8.53
CA GLY A 209 9.10 5.61 -8.15
C GLY A 209 7.73 5.99 -8.70
N GLY A 210 7.17 7.04 -8.11
CA GLY A 210 5.82 7.51 -8.39
C GLY A 210 5.73 9.03 -8.41
N LYS A 211 4.77 9.53 -9.18
CA LYS A 211 4.40 10.95 -9.21
C LYS A 211 2.93 11.09 -9.59
N LEU A 212 2.26 12.05 -8.97
CA LEU A 212 0.94 12.48 -9.45
C LEU A 212 1.11 13.37 -10.69
N LYS A 213 0.36 13.07 -11.76
CA LYS A 213 0.32 13.94 -12.95
C LYS A 213 -0.23 15.32 -12.58
N GLN A 214 0.16 16.35 -13.32
CA GLN A 214 -0.35 17.70 -13.08
C GLN A 214 -1.88 17.78 -13.19
N SER A 215 -2.49 17.07 -14.16
CA SER A 215 -3.93 16.98 -14.29
C SER A 215 -4.59 16.27 -13.10
N THR A 216 -3.99 15.18 -12.61
CA THR A 216 -4.45 14.48 -11.40
C THR A 216 -4.35 15.35 -10.15
N LEU A 217 -3.31 16.20 -10.02
CA LEU A 217 -3.20 17.17 -8.93
C LEU A 217 -4.30 18.25 -9.00
N LEU A 218 -4.61 18.75 -10.19
CA LEU A 218 -5.72 19.70 -10.40
C LEU A 218 -7.08 19.04 -10.09
N TRP A 219 -7.28 17.80 -10.53
CA TRP A 219 -8.46 17.01 -10.21
C TRP A 219 -8.59 16.81 -8.70
N LEU A 220 -7.51 16.43 -8.01
CA LEU A 220 -7.44 16.29 -6.55
C LEU A 220 -7.85 17.57 -5.83
N GLU A 221 -7.29 18.73 -6.23
CA GLU A 221 -7.69 20.02 -5.65
C GLU A 221 -9.17 20.31 -5.85
N GLY A 222 -9.72 20.02 -7.04
CA GLY A 222 -11.15 20.14 -7.32
C GLY A 222 -12.01 19.26 -6.40
N GLN A 223 -11.60 18.01 -6.17
CA GLN A 223 -12.32 17.10 -5.26
C GLN A 223 -12.25 17.56 -3.80
N LEU A 224 -11.09 18.04 -3.35
CA LEU A 224 -10.93 18.58 -1.99
C LEU A 224 -11.77 19.84 -1.79
N HIS A 225 -11.81 20.72 -2.78
CA HIS A 225 -12.67 21.91 -2.76
C HIS A 225 -14.15 21.54 -2.67
N SER A 226 -14.61 20.61 -3.51
CA SER A 226 -15.99 20.11 -3.50
C SER A 226 -16.35 19.46 -2.16
N ALA A 227 -15.49 18.61 -1.60
CA ALA A 227 -15.76 17.95 -0.31
C ALA A 227 -15.87 18.98 0.82
N LYS A 228 -14.96 19.96 0.84
CA LYS A 228 -15.01 21.07 1.81
C LYS A 228 -16.29 21.88 1.70
N ALA A 229 -16.72 22.20 0.48
CA ALA A 229 -18.00 22.90 0.25
C ALA A 229 -19.21 22.07 0.72
N ALA A 230 -19.14 20.75 0.62
CA ALA A 230 -20.14 19.81 1.13
C ALA A 230 -20.02 19.54 2.65
N GLY A 231 -19.08 20.17 3.35
CA GLY A 231 -18.85 19.95 4.79
C GLY A 231 -18.26 18.57 5.13
N GLN A 232 -17.67 17.89 4.15
CA GLN A 232 -17.00 16.60 4.32
C GLN A 232 -15.54 16.77 4.73
N GLN A 233 -15.06 15.88 5.60
CA GLN A 233 -13.64 15.64 5.83
C GLN A 233 -13.12 14.65 4.80
N THR A 234 -11.93 14.92 4.26
CA THR A 234 -11.33 14.05 3.25
C THR A 234 -10.20 13.21 3.85
N LEU A 235 -10.16 11.92 3.52
CA LEU A 235 -9.02 11.04 3.75
C LEU A 235 -8.40 10.68 2.40
N VAL A 236 -7.07 10.64 2.32
CA VAL A 236 -6.34 10.40 1.07
C VAL A 236 -5.60 9.07 1.14
N PHE A 237 -5.55 8.36 0.03
CA PHE A 237 -4.90 7.06 -0.13
C PHE A 237 -3.98 7.12 -1.34
N THR A 238 -2.71 6.76 -1.16
CA THR A 238 -1.68 6.65 -2.20
C THR A 238 -0.98 5.30 -2.09
N HIS A 239 -0.18 4.92 -3.08
CA HIS A 239 0.73 3.80 -2.91
C HIS A 239 2.06 4.28 -2.30
N HIS A 240 2.67 5.31 -2.91
CA HIS A 240 3.94 5.88 -2.49
C HIS A 240 3.78 6.76 -1.24
N ASN A 241 4.87 6.94 -0.51
CA ASN A 241 4.83 7.68 0.76
C ASN A 241 4.83 9.20 0.57
N LEU A 242 4.22 9.91 1.51
CA LEU A 242 4.22 11.37 1.61
C LEU A 242 5.48 11.90 2.30
N TYR A 243 6.00 11.14 3.26
CA TYR A 243 7.19 11.42 4.05
C TYR A 243 8.24 10.31 3.93
N ALA A 244 9.47 10.64 4.31
CA ALA A 244 10.55 9.69 4.37
C ALA A 244 10.52 8.94 5.71
N HIS A 245 9.93 7.75 5.71
CA HIS A 245 9.88 6.81 6.84
C HIS A 245 11.20 6.06 7.07
N SER A 246 12.11 6.13 6.10
CA SER A 246 13.46 5.60 6.25
C SER A 246 14.47 6.45 5.49
N MET A 247 15.74 6.05 5.56
CA MET A 247 16.79 6.58 4.69
C MET A 247 16.54 6.29 3.19
N MET A 248 15.70 5.30 2.86
CA MET A 248 15.29 4.99 1.48
C MET A 248 14.20 5.98 1.05
N LYS A 249 14.62 7.07 0.40
CA LYS A 249 13.69 8.14 -0.05
C LYS A 249 13.39 8.05 -1.54
N GLN A 250 14.43 7.91 -2.34
CA GLN A 250 14.33 7.95 -3.80
C GLN A 250 13.62 6.71 -4.32
N GLY A 251 12.47 6.88 -4.95
CA GLY A 251 11.63 5.78 -5.43
C GLY A 251 10.58 5.31 -4.41
N TRP A 252 10.69 5.63 -3.12
CA TRP A 252 9.69 5.25 -2.11
C TRP A 252 8.79 6.42 -1.70
N VAL A 253 9.39 7.60 -1.50
CA VAL A 253 8.64 8.85 -1.33
C VAL A 253 8.22 9.34 -2.70
N LEU A 254 6.95 9.74 -2.82
CA LEU A 254 6.40 10.33 -4.04
C LEU A 254 7.28 11.49 -4.54
N ASP A 255 7.65 11.48 -5.81
CA ASP A 255 8.61 12.44 -6.39
C ASP A 255 8.16 13.89 -6.19
N ASN A 256 6.86 14.13 -6.33
CA ASN A 256 6.24 15.44 -6.10
C ASN A 256 5.47 15.52 -4.76
N ALA A 257 5.90 14.79 -3.74
CA ALA A 257 5.34 14.83 -2.37
C ALA A 257 5.30 16.25 -1.78
N ALA A 258 6.24 17.14 -2.14
CA ALA A 258 6.19 18.54 -1.71
C ALA A 258 4.90 19.24 -2.18
N THR A 259 4.55 19.09 -3.46
CA THR A 259 3.32 19.65 -4.04
C THR A 259 2.09 19.06 -3.37
N LEU A 260 2.06 17.74 -3.19
CA LEU A 260 0.95 17.07 -2.51
C LEU A 260 0.78 17.59 -1.07
N ARG A 261 1.85 17.68 -0.28
CA ARG A 261 1.82 18.23 1.09
C ARG A 261 1.24 19.65 1.13
N HIS A 262 1.59 20.51 0.18
CA HIS A 262 1.04 21.86 0.12
C HIS A 262 -0.48 21.86 -0.13
N ILE A 263 -0.95 21.02 -1.03
CA ILE A 263 -2.39 20.84 -1.31
C ILE A 263 -3.11 20.30 -0.08
N LEU A 264 -2.64 19.20 0.50
CA LEU A 264 -3.26 18.57 1.67
C LEU A 264 -3.35 19.53 2.86
N ASN A 265 -2.30 20.32 3.09
CA ASN A 265 -2.27 21.31 4.16
C ASN A 265 -3.27 22.46 3.94
N ARG A 266 -3.42 22.95 2.70
CA ARG A 266 -4.39 24.01 2.34
C ARG A 266 -5.84 23.58 2.61
N TYR A 267 -6.14 22.30 2.41
CA TYR A 267 -7.47 21.73 2.62
C TYR A 267 -7.65 21.05 3.97
N HIS A 268 -6.66 21.14 4.87
CA HIS A 268 -6.67 20.54 6.20
C HIS A 268 -6.98 19.04 6.19
N VAL A 269 -6.41 18.29 5.23
CA VAL A 269 -6.54 16.82 5.20
C VAL A 269 -5.81 16.25 6.42
N PRO A 270 -6.51 15.53 7.32
CA PRO A 270 -5.92 15.10 8.58
C PRO A 270 -5.01 13.88 8.42
N VAL A 271 -5.36 12.95 7.52
CA VAL A 271 -4.65 11.68 7.36
C VAL A 271 -4.51 11.32 5.89
N LEU A 272 -3.32 10.84 5.52
CA LEU A 272 -3.04 10.10 4.29
C LEU A 272 -2.63 8.66 4.65
N PHE A 273 -3.13 7.68 3.92
CA PHE A 273 -2.75 6.27 4.03
C PHE A 273 -1.90 5.86 2.83
N SER A 274 -0.80 5.14 3.07
CA SER A 274 0.11 4.66 2.02
C SER A 274 0.65 3.25 2.32
N GLY A 275 1.54 2.75 1.44
CA GLY A 275 2.18 1.45 1.54
C GLY A 275 3.62 1.47 1.03
N HIS A 276 3.96 0.57 0.09
CA HIS A 276 5.19 0.56 -0.73
C HIS A 276 6.49 0.17 0.01
N ILE A 277 6.78 0.79 1.16
CA ILE A 277 7.97 0.46 1.96
C ILE A 277 7.84 -0.85 2.74
N HIS A 278 6.66 -1.48 2.72
CA HIS A 278 6.31 -2.71 3.43
C HIS A 278 6.42 -2.66 4.97
N ALA A 279 6.77 -1.51 5.56
CA ALA A 279 6.85 -1.30 7.00
C ALA A 279 5.59 -0.63 7.55
N GLN A 280 5.16 -1.09 8.71
CA GLN A 280 4.10 -0.42 9.47
C GLN A 280 4.69 0.79 10.20
N ASP A 281 4.24 2.00 9.86
CA ASP A 281 4.77 3.24 10.45
C ASP A 281 3.70 4.34 10.46
N ILE A 282 3.71 5.22 11.46
CA ILE A 282 2.87 6.42 11.51
C ILE A 282 3.75 7.66 11.72
N MET A 283 3.67 8.60 10.78
CA MET A 283 4.53 9.79 10.79
C MET A 283 3.71 11.08 10.72
N ALA A 284 3.89 11.97 11.70
CA ALA A 284 3.51 13.37 11.56
C ALA A 284 4.56 14.12 10.73
N ALA A 285 4.15 15.22 10.08
CA ALA A 285 5.06 16.03 9.28
C ALA A 285 6.34 16.43 10.07
N PRO A 286 7.54 16.27 9.48
CA PRO A 286 8.77 16.67 10.14
C PRO A 286 8.73 18.14 10.59
N LYS A 287 9.09 18.39 11.86
CA LYS A 287 9.03 19.72 12.50
C LYS A 287 7.61 20.35 12.49
N GLN A 288 6.56 19.54 12.40
CA GLN A 288 5.16 19.96 12.39
C GLN A 288 4.82 20.99 11.30
N LYS A 289 5.54 20.95 10.16
CA LYS A 289 5.34 21.90 9.05
C LYS A 289 3.99 21.77 8.34
N HIS A 290 3.35 20.61 8.45
CA HIS A 290 2.06 20.30 7.84
C HIS A 290 1.20 19.51 8.82
N ALA A 291 -0.12 19.67 8.73
CA ALA A 291 -1.05 19.02 9.66
C ALA A 291 -1.33 17.55 9.32
N THR A 292 -1.13 17.14 8.08
CA THR A 292 -1.42 15.77 7.63
C THR A 292 -0.48 14.76 8.28
N ILE A 293 -1.05 13.72 8.88
CA ILE A 293 -0.32 12.56 9.38
C ILE A 293 -0.38 11.47 8.31
N GLU A 294 0.75 10.80 8.05
CA GLU A 294 0.81 9.63 7.20
C GLU A 294 0.73 8.36 8.03
N ILE A 295 -0.10 7.42 7.59
CA ILE A 295 -0.18 6.06 8.12
C ILE A 295 0.23 5.11 7.00
N VAL A 296 1.40 4.48 7.14
CA VAL A 296 1.89 3.47 6.22
C VAL A 296 1.44 2.11 6.71
N SER A 297 0.79 1.33 5.84
CA SER A 297 0.49 -0.06 6.13
C SER A 297 1.67 -0.94 5.76
N GLY A 298 2.12 -1.79 6.69
CA GLY A 298 3.08 -2.84 6.36
C GLY A 298 2.53 -3.82 5.33
N SER A 299 3.41 -4.57 4.65
CA SER A 299 2.99 -5.48 3.59
C SER A 299 2.15 -6.64 4.12
N PHE A 300 0.97 -6.84 3.54
CA PHE A 300 0.08 -7.95 3.90
C PHE A 300 0.70 -9.31 3.57
N SER A 301 1.63 -9.37 2.62
CA SER A 301 2.34 -10.59 2.23
C SER A 301 3.54 -10.91 3.13
N MET A 302 3.97 -9.97 3.98
CA MET A 302 5.17 -10.10 4.82
C MET A 302 4.79 -10.16 6.30
N THR A 303 5.77 -10.31 7.19
CA THR A 303 5.53 -10.22 8.63
C THR A 303 5.01 -8.82 9.02
N PRO A 304 3.90 -8.68 9.78
CA PRO A 304 3.10 -9.72 10.43
C PRO A 304 1.77 -10.02 9.71
N ALA A 305 1.64 -9.71 8.41
CA ALA A 305 0.42 -9.79 7.63
C ALA A 305 -0.73 -9.01 8.30
N SER A 306 -0.43 -7.76 8.65
CA SER A 306 -1.36 -6.86 9.32
C SER A 306 -2.28 -6.14 8.35
N TYR A 307 -3.38 -5.64 8.90
CA TYR A 307 -4.26 -4.66 8.27
C TYR A 307 -4.67 -3.63 9.32
N GLY A 308 -4.88 -2.39 8.90
CA GLY A 308 -5.43 -1.32 9.72
C GLY A 308 -6.94 -1.40 9.80
N VAL A 309 -7.50 -1.10 10.98
CA VAL A 309 -8.93 -0.84 11.17
C VAL A 309 -9.09 0.64 11.50
N VAL A 310 -9.84 1.35 10.67
CA VAL A 310 -10.19 2.76 10.88
C VAL A 310 -11.64 2.84 11.29
N THR A 311 -11.90 3.45 12.44
CA THR A 311 -13.25 3.81 12.90
C THR A 311 -13.38 5.31 12.91
N LEU A 312 -14.43 5.81 12.28
CA LEU A 312 -14.71 7.24 12.19
C LEU A 312 -15.98 7.55 12.99
N THR A 313 -16.01 8.75 13.55
CA THR A 313 -17.20 9.36 14.17
C THR A 313 -17.19 10.85 13.80
N PRO A 314 -18.27 11.61 14.05
CA PRO A 314 -18.28 13.04 13.75
C PRO A 314 -17.17 13.87 14.41
N HIS A 315 -16.52 13.35 15.46
CA HIS A 315 -15.54 14.07 16.27
C HIS A 315 -14.20 13.34 16.42
N GLN A 316 -14.05 12.17 15.80
CA GLN A 316 -12.88 11.32 16.04
C GLN A 316 -12.57 10.40 14.87
N LEU A 317 -11.28 10.30 14.55
CA LEU A 317 -10.70 9.20 13.78
C LEU A 317 -9.88 8.33 14.73
N HIS A 318 -10.10 7.02 14.68
CA HIS A 318 -9.30 6.04 15.39
C HIS A 318 -8.76 4.99 14.42
N TYR A 319 -7.45 4.84 14.37
CA TYR A 319 -6.75 3.79 13.63
C TYR A 319 -6.13 2.80 14.61
N GLN A 320 -6.23 1.51 14.27
CA GLN A 320 -5.58 0.43 15.01
C GLN A 320 -5.16 -0.69 14.06
N THR A 321 -3.89 -1.05 14.09
CA THR A 321 -3.37 -2.25 13.41
C THR A 321 -3.95 -3.52 14.01
N ARG A 322 -4.20 -4.51 13.16
CA ARG A 322 -4.63 -5.87 13.53
C ARG A 322 -3.80 -6.89 12.78
N GLN A 323 -3.34 -7.89 13.51
CA GLN A 323 -2.65 -9.03 12.94
C GLN A 323 -3.68 -10.08 12.48
N LEU A 324 -3.50 -10.63 11.28
CA LEU A 324 -4.37 -11.65 10.75
C LEU A 324 -4.23 -12.98 11.52
N LYS A 325 -5.37 -13.61 11.83
CA LYS A 325 -5.44 -14.92 12.49
C LYS A 325 -5.99 -15.96 11.53
N LEU A 326 -5.17 -16.95 11.17
CA LEU A 326 -5.53 -17.98 10.20
C LEU A 326 -6.30 -19.13 10.87
N THR A 327 -5.89 -19.52 12.08
CA THR A 327 -6.37 -20.69 12.82
C THR A 327 -7.89 -20.87 12.86
N PRO A 328 -8.72 -19.82 13.02
CA PRO A 328 -10.17 -19.98 13.01
C PRO A 328 -10.75 -20.49 11.69
N TYR A 329 -10.05 -20.29 10.57
CA TYR A 329 -10.56 -20.54 9.21
C TYR A 329 -9.81 -21.67 8.48
N LEU A 330 -8.89 -22.35 9.16
CA LEU A 330 -8.19 -23.50 8.57
C LEU A 330 -9.12 -24.71 8.47
N THR A 331 -9.11 -25.35 7.29
CA THR A 331 -9.68 -26.69 7.09
C THR A 331 -8.91 -27.74 7.89
N ALA A 332 -9.50 -28.93 8.06
CA ALA A 332 -8.83 -30.05 8.76
C ALA A 332 -7.45 -30.39 8.14
N LYS A 333 -7.33 -30.37 6.81
CA LYS A 333 -6.06 -30.58 6.10
C LYS A 333 -5.05 -29.47 6.38
N GLN A 334 -5.48 -28.21 6.33
CA GLN A 334 -4.60 -27.06 6.59
C GLN A 334 -4.12 -26.99 8.05
N ARG A 335 -4.89 -27.52 9.01
CA ARG A 335 -4.45 -27.63 10.42
C ARG A 335 -3.27 -28.59 10.62
N GLN A 336 -2.95 -29.42 9.64
CA GLN A 336 -1.77 -30.29 9.66
C GLN A 336 -0.53 -29.59 9.09
N GLN A 337 -0.64 -28.35 8.61
CA GLN A 337 0.46 -27.60 8.01
C GLN A 337 1.05 -26.61 9.05
N PRO A 338 2.29 -26.82 9.54
CA PRO A 338 2.88 -25.96 10.55
C PRO A 338 3.03 -24.50 10.14
N SER A 339 3.26 -24.24 8.84
CA SER A 339 3.35 -22.87 8.30
C SER A 339 2.04 -22.10 8.49
N LEU A 340 0.89 -22.75 8.38
CA LEU A 340 -0.43 -22.12 8.57
C LEU A 340 -0.84 -22.02 10.03
N VAL A 341 -0.58 -23.06 10.84
CA VAL A 341 -0.93 -23.08 12.26
C VAL A 341 -0.09 -22.07 13.05
N HIS A 342 1.18 -21.90 12.66
CA HIS A 342 2.12 -20.97 13.26
C HIS A 342 2.51 -19.86 12.27
N TYR A 343 1.52 -19.30 11.58
CA TYR A 343 1.72 -18.33 10.49
C TYR A 343 2.67 -17.18 10.82
N GLN A 344 2.57 -16.59 12.00
CA GLN A 344 3.45 -15.49 12.40
C GLN A 344 4.91 -15.92 12.59
N ARG A 345 5.13 -17.16 13.06
CA ARG A 345 6.47 -17.75 13.11
C ARG A 345 6.98 -18.04 11.70
N HIS A 346 6.11 -18.48 10.80
CA HIS A 346 6.45 -18.73 9.40
C HIS A 346 6.87 -17.45 8.68
N LEU A 347 6.07 -16.38 8.75
CA LEU A 347 6.41 -15.08 8.16
C LEU A 347 7.71 -14.50 8.73
N LYS A 348 7.91 -14.59 10.05
CA LYS A 348 9.18 -14.19 10.67
C LYS A 348 10.37 -14.99 10.14
N LYS A 349 10.19 -16.29 9.88
CA LYS A 349 11.24 -17.12 9.27
C LYS A 349 11.54 -16.69 7.84
N LEU A 350 10.53 -16.39 7.02
CA LEU A 350 10.75 -15.86 5.66
C LEU A 350 11.53 -14.55 5.69
N PHE A 351 11.16 -13.64 6.60
CA PHE A 351 11.89 -12.40 6.82
C PHE A 351 13.36 -12.67 7.23
N GLN A 352 13.61 -13.56 8.19
CA GLN A 352 14.98 -13.90 8.61
C GLN A 352 15.80 -14.47 7.45
N GLN A 353 15.22 -15.39 6.66
CA GLN A 353 15.89 -15.99 5.50
C GLN A 353 16.27 -14.97 4.43
N MET A 354 15.42 -13.98 4.17
CA MET A 354 15.75 -12.87 3.27
C MET A 354 17.04 -12.16 3.74
N ASN A 355 17.11 -11.84 5.03
CA ASN A 355 18.24 -11.09 5.57
C ASN A 355 19.51 -11.96 5.68
N ASP A 356 19.40 -13.26 5.98
CA ASP A 356 20.54 -14.19 6.06
C ASP A 356 21.36 -14.23 4.75
N ASN A 357 20.68 -14.10 3.60
CA ASN A 357 21.35 -14.05 2.30
C ASN A 357 22.15 -12.75 2.10
N MET A 358 21.59 -11.60 2.49
CA MET A 358 22.28 -10.30 2.44
C MET A 358 23.49 -10.29 3.38
N VAL A 359 23.31 -10.93 4.52
CA VAL A 359 24.31 -11.13 5.57
C VAL A 359 25.50 -11.94 5.09
N ALA A 360 25.27 -13.09 4.45
CA ALA A 360 26.35 -13.93 3.95
C ALA A 360 27.22 -13.17 2.93
N GLN A 361 26.60 -12.31 2.12
CA GLN A 361 27.30 -11.41 1.20
C GLN A 361 28.12 -10.35 1.97
N HIS A 362 27.56 -9.74 3.02
CA HIS A 362 28.26 -8.74 3.84
C HIS A 362 29.49 -9.32 4.55
N ILE A 363 29.37 -10.49 5.18
CA ILE A 363 30.49 -11.17 5.86
C ILE A 363 31.64 -11.44 4.89
N ASN A 364 31.32 -11.91 3.68
CA ASN A 364 32.33 -12.20 2.67
C ASN A 364 33.05 -10.94 2.16
N ALA A 365 32.41 -9.77 2.25
CA ALA A 365 32.97 -8.49 1.86
C ALA A 365 33.72 -7.76 2.99
N ASN A 366 33.43 -8.06 4.26
CA ASN A 366 34.02 -7.39 5.42
C ASN A 366 34.96 -8.31 6.23
N HIS A 367 36.25 -8.28 5.90
CA HIS A 367 37.29 -9.11 6.56
C HIS A 367 37.71 -8.62 7.96
N ARG A 368 37.08 -7.59 8.52
CA ARG A 368 37.53 -6.95 9.78
C ARG A 368 36.96 -7.57 11.05
N LEU A 369 35.87 -8.35 10.94
CA LEU A 369 35.20 -8.95 12.09
C LEU A 369 35.51 -10.44 12.21
N THR A 370 35.62 -10.94 13.45
CA THR A 370 35.55 -12.39 13.68
C THR A 370 34.16 -12.91 13.31
N LYS A 371 34.05 -14.21 12.97
CA LYS A 371 32.76 -14.85 12.68
C LYS A 371 31.73 -14.63 13.80
N GLN A 372 32.17 -14.64 15.06
CA GLN A 372 31.29 -14.39 16.20
C GLN A 372 30.79 -12.94 16.24
N GLN A 373 31.67 -11.95 16.03
CA GLN A 373 31.28 -10.54 16.00
C GLN A 373 30.33 -10.25 14.83
N ALA A 374 30.64 -10.75 13.64
CA ALA A 374 29.77 -10.62 12.47
C ALA A 374 28.37 -11.18 12.77
N ASN A 375 28.26 -12.37 13.36
CA ASN A 375 26.97 -12.93 13.75
C ASN A 375 26.21 -12.05 14.76
N VAL A 376 26.89 -11.42 15.73
CA VAL A 376 26.25 -10.57 16.74
C VAL A 376 25.75 -9.26 16.12
N GLU A 377 26.55 -8.60 15.30
CA GLU A 377 26.18 -7.38 14.55
C GLU A 377 24.97 -7.62 13.65
N ILE A 378 25.00 -8.73 12.91
CA ILE A 378 23.98 -9.07 11.95
C ILE A 378 22.65 -9.41 12.62
N ASN A 379 22.66 -10.26 13.64
CA ASN A 379 21.43 -10.61 14.35
C ASN A 379 20.76 -9.37 14.95
N PHE A 380 21.56 -8.39 15.37
CA PHE A 380 21.08 -7.09 15.80
C PHE A 380 20.39 -6.34 14.66
N LEU A 381 21.02 -6.22 13.48
CA LEU A 381 20.42 -5.56 12.31
C LEU A 381 19.13 -6.25 11.83
N ILE A 382 19.11 -7.58 11.76
CA ILE A 382 17.92 -8.36 11.40
C ILE A 382 16.79 -8.06 12.39
N ASN A 383 17.09 -8.03 13.69
CA ASN A 383 16.08 -7.74 14.70
C ASN A 383 15.57 -6.29 14.61
N ALA A 384 16.48 -5.34 14.38
CA ALA A 384 16.13 -3.94 14.26
C ALA A 384 15.26 -3.69 13.01
N ASN A 385 15.61 -4.29 11.87
CA ASN A 385 14.81 -4.24 10.64
C ASN A 385 13.45 -4.93 10.83
N TRP A 386 13.40 -6.08 11.51
CA TRP A 386 12.12 -6.73 11.82
C TRP A 386 11.21 -5.85 12.68
N ARG A 387 11.80 -5.12 13.64
CA ARG A 387 11.05 -4.18 14.46
C ARG A 387 10.49 -3.04 13.63
N PHE A 388 11.28 -2.47 12.72
CA PHE A 388 10.84 -1.43 11.79
C PHE A 388 9.71 -1.94 10.88
N GLU A 389 9.90 -3.07 10.19
CA GLU A 389 8.87 -3.63 9.31
C GLU A 389 7.55 -3.91 10.05
N THR A 390 7.63 -4.33 11.31
CA THR A 390 6.44 -4.63 12.12
C THR A 390 5.87 -3.44 12.89
N GLY A 391 6.45 -2.24 12.82
CA GLY A 391 6.01 -1.05 13.59
C GLY A 391 6.28 -1.15 15.11
N ASN A 392 7.29 -1.94 15.48
CA ASN A 392 7.73 -2.13 16.87
C ASN A 392 9.08 -1.47 17.13
N ASP A 393 9.47 -0.52 16.29
CA ASP A 393 10.73 0.22 16.39
C ASP A 393 10.62 1.49 17.23
N PHE A 394 9.42 2.05 17.45
CA PHE A 394 9.20 3.16 18.39
C PHE A 394 9.81 2.88 19.77
N MET A 395 10.72 3.76 20.21
CA MET A 395 11.43 3.62 21.48
C MET A 395 11.44 4.91 22.30
N THR A 396 11.29 4.77 23.61
CA THR A 396 11.63 5.82 24.58
C THR A 396 13.16 6.06 24.61
N ALA A 397 13.58 7.24 25.04
CA ALA A 397 15.00 7.58 25.20
C ALA A 397 15.76 6.57 26.10
N GLN A 398 15.11 6.04 27.13
CA GLN A 398 15.70 5.02 28.01
C GLN A 398 15.89 3.67 27.30
N GLN A 399 14.90 3.24 26.50
CA GLN A 399 15.01 2.00 25.71
C GLN A 399 16.13 2.13 24.66
N LEU A 400 16.23 3.28 23.99
CA LEU A 400 17.30 3.56 23.04
C LEU A 400 18.67 3.56 23.72
N ALA A 401 18.80 4.17 24.90
CA ALA A 401 20.05 4.15 25.67
C ALA A 401 20.49 2.72 26.02
N LYS A 402 19.54 1.83 26.36
CA LYS A 402 19.82 0.40 26.60
C LYS A 402 20.23 -0.32 25.31
N LEU A 403 19.54 -0.08 24.19
CA LEU A 403 19.88 -0.65 22.89
C LEU A 403 21.32 -0.31 22.49
N LYS A 404 21.72 0.95 22.67
CA LYS A 404 23.08 1.48 22.41
C LYS A 404 24.18 0.79 23.21
N GLN A 405 23.85 0.15 24.33
CA GLN A 405 24.82 -0.58 25.14
C GLN A 405 25.06 -2.02 24.66
N THR A 406 24.19 -2.56 23.82
CA THR A 406 24.32 -3.93 23.31
C THR A 406 25.55 -4.07 22.40
N SER A 407 26.19 -5.23 22.43
CA SER A 407 27.35 -5.51 21.57
C SER A 407 27.01 -5.40 20.09
N GLY A 408 25.81 -5.86 19.69
CA GLY A 408 25.35 -5.77 18.29
C GLY A 408 25.23 -4.34 17.80
N TYR A 409 24.63 -3.45 18.60
CA TYR A 409 24.58 -2.02 18.27
C TYR A 409 25.98 -1.43 18.11
N LYS A 410 26.86 -1.68 19.09
CA LYS A 410 28.22 -1.10 19.09
C LYS A 410 29.02 -1.53 17.88
N LEU A 411 28.94 -2.82 17.50
CA LEU A 411 29.59 -3.33 16.29
C LEU A 411 29.03 -2.62 15.05
N ALA A 412 27.71 -2.63 14.88
CA ALA A 412 27.05 -2.05 13.73
C ALA A 412 27.36 -0.55 13.59
N ALA A 413 27.37 0.20 14.70
CA ALA A 413 27.62 1.64 14.71
C ALA A 413 29.05 2.01 14.28
N HIS A 414 30.00 1.07 14.34
CA HIS A 414 31.37 1.24 13.88
C HIS A 414 31.60 0.71 12.46
N ASP A 415 30.63 0.03 11.83
CA ASP A 415 30.67 -0.34 10.43
C ASP A 415 30.13 0.81 9.55
N SER A 416 31.03 1.44 8.80
CA SER A 416 30.71 2.55 7.89
C SER A 416 29.73 2.19 6.78
N GLN A 417 29.59 0.91 6.45
CA GLN A 417 28.61 0.44 5.46
C GLN A 417 27.20 0.28 6.08
N LEU A 418 27.12 0.12 7.40
CA LEU A 418 25.88 -0.15 8.13
C LEU A 418 25.39 1.05 8.96
N SER A 419 26.23 2.07 9.16
CA SER A 419 25.89 3.27 9.93
C SER A 419 24.69 4.05 9.38
N GLY A 420 24.45 3.99 8.05
CA GLY A 420 23.28 4.59 7.40
C GLY A 420 21.97 3.86 7.74
N PRO A 421 21.86 2.55 7.42
CA PRO A 421 20.72 1.72 7.82
C PRO A 421 20.39 1.80 9.32
N LEU A 422 21.40 1.83 10.19
CA LEU A 422 21.22 2.01 11.64
C LEU A 422 20.53 3.32 12.01
N GLY A 423 20.69 4.39 11.23
CA GLY A 423 19.99 5.65 11.47
C GLY A 423 18.47 5.49 11.39
N THR A 424 17.98 4.73 10.41
CA THR A 424 16.55 4.35 10.31
C THR A 424 16.16 3.42 11.46
N LEU A 425 17.00 2.42 11.73
CA LEU A 425 16.69 1.33 12.66
C LEU A 425 16.92 1.69 14.15
N ASN A 426 17.38 2.92 14.42
CA ASN A 426 17.55 3.48 15.76
C ASN A 426 16.23 3.86 16.45
N GLY A 427 15.11 3.53 15.81
CA GLY A 427 13.76 3.63 16.35
C GLY A 427 13.07 4.91 15.94
N ASP A 428 11.79 4.79 15.59
CA ASP A 428 10.92 5.95 15.44
C ASP A 428 10.80 6.74 16.75
N HIS A 429 10.77 8.06 16.60
CA HIS A 429 10.60 9.04 17.67
C HIS A 429 9.44 10.00 17.38
N ASN A 430 8.62 9.70 16.37
CA ASN A 430 7.53 10.53 15.94
C ASN A 430 6.21 10.11 16.62
N LEU A 431 5.59 9.04 16.17
CA LEU A 431 4.29 8.57 16.69
C LEU A 431 4.30 7.05 16.86
N PRO A 432 3.50 6.49 17.78
CA PRO A 432 3.35 5.03 17.86
C PRO A 432 2.74 4.46 16.57
N ASP A 433 3.37 3.43 15.99
CA ASP A 433 3.02 2.93 14.65
C ASP A 433 1.75 2.08 14.59
N HIS A 434 1.28 1.62 15.75
CA HIS A 434 0.20 0.65 15.82
C HIS A 434 -1.18 1.26 16.06
N HIS A 435 -1.26 2.51 16.51
CA HIS A 435 -2.52 3.17 16.82
C HIS A 435 -2.42 4.68 16.67
N LEU A 436 -3.49 5.30 16.17
CA LEU A 436 -3.63 6.75 16.11
C LEU A 436 -5.04 7.15 16.53
N THR A 437 -5.15 8.22 17.31
CA THR A 437 -6.44 8.82 17.64
C THR A 437 -6.37 10.32 17.41
N LEU A 438 -7.21 10.82 16.50
CA LEU A 438 -7.37 12.24 16.23
C LEU A 438 -8.76 12.68 16.68
N ARG A 439 -8.85 13.83 17.34
CA ARG A 439 -10.11 14.47 17.74
C ARG A 439 -10.28 15.76 16.95
N TYR A 440 -11.51 16.02 16.49
CA TYR A 440 -11.87 17.18 15.66
C TYR A 440 -12.72 18.18 16.43
#